data_AF-Q2GGK0-F1
#
_entry.id   AF-Q2GGK0-F1
#
_cell.length_a   1.000
_cell.length_b   1.000
_cell.length_c   1.000
_cell.angle_alpha   90.00
_cell.angle_beta   90.00
_cell.angle_gamma   90.00
#
_symmetry.space_group_name_H-M   'P 1'
#
loop_
_entity.id
_entity.type
_entity.pdbx_description
1 polymer ?
#
loop_
_entity_poly.entity_id
_entity_poly.type
_entity_poly.pdbx_seq_one_letter_code
_entity_poly.pdbx_strand_id
1 'polypeptide(L)'
;MILGIGADIVYVPRISNLWKKFGTKFLKRVFSEKEIEDSKKYTNFDAQVRHFAKRFAAKEAYVKAVGTGFGKSIKMPDIYYC
;
A
#
# COMPACT_ATOMS: atom_id res chain seq x y z
N MET A 1 -14.50 -15.31 -17.51
CA MET A 1 -15.31 -14.08 -17.35
C MET A 1 -14.56 -13.14 -16.42
N ILE A 2 -14.34 -11.88 -16.81
CA ILE A 2 -13.68 -10.87 -15.96
C ILE A 2 -14.73 -10.32 -14.98
N LEU A 3 -14.43 -10.30 -13.68
CA LEU A 3 -15.35 -9.83 -12.63
C LEU A 3 -15.29 -8.30 -12.42
N GLY A 4 -14.16 -7.68 -12.70
CA GLY A 4 -13.96 -6.24 -12.59
C GLY A 4 -12.53 -5.83 -12.91
N ILE A 5 -12.32 -4.53 -13.13
CA ILE A 5 -11.01 -3.94 -13.37
C ILE A 5 -10.80 -2.77 -12.40
N GLY A 6 -9.55 -2.52 -12.04
CA GLY A 6 -9.20 -1.42 -11.16
C GLY A 6 -7.83 -0.86 -11.49
N ALA A 7 -7.73 0.46 -11.47
CA ALA A 7 -6.52 1.19 -11.72
C ALA A 7 -6.35 2.29 -10.68
N ASP A 8 -5.10 2.56 -10.32
CA ASP A 8 -4.77 3.60 -9.37
C ASP A 8 -3.40 4.23 -9.67
N ILE A 9 -3.26 5.51 -9.34
CA ILE A 9 -2.02 6.27 -9.50
C ILE A 9 -1.67 6.95 -8.19
N VAL A 10 -0.44 6.73 -7.72
CA VAL A 10 0.03 7.26 -6.44
C VAL A 10 1.19 8.22 -6.66
N TYR A 11 1.03 9.44 -6.15
CA TYR A 11 2.12 10.40 -6.05
C TYR A 11 3.11 9.99 -4.94
N VAL A 12 4.32 9.57 -5.30
CA VAL A 12 5.33 9.03 -4.36
C VAL A 12 5.64 9.99 -3.20
N PRO A 13 5.80 11.31 -3.39
CA PRO A 13 6.03 12.23 -2.28
C PRO A 13 4.88 12.27 -1.26
N ARG A 14 3.64 11.95 -1.65
CA ARG A 14 2.51 11.79 -0.71
C ARG A 14 2.81 10.71 0.32
N ILE A 15 3.32 9.55 -0.13
CA ILE A 15 3.67 8.43 0.75
C ILE A 15 4.85 8.79 1.65
N SER A 16 5.85 9.47 1.10
CA SER A 16 6.97 10.01 1.90
C SER A 16 6.49 10.92 3.02
N ASN A 17 5.60 11.88 2.70
CA ASN A 17 5.08 12.85 3.65
C ASN A 17 4.20 12.19 4.72
N LEU A 18 3.34 11.24 4.34
CA LEU A 18 2.53 10.48 5.29
C LEU A 18 3.40 9.65 6.24
N TRP A 19 4.44 8.99 5.71
CA TRP A 19 5.36 8.24 6.54
C TRP A 19 6.14 9.15 7.48
N LYS A 20 6.68 10.28 7.00
CA LYS A 20 7.36 11.27 7.87
C LYS A 20 6.43 11.82 8.95
N LYS A 21 5.16 12.08 8.62
CA LYS A 21 4.19 12.68 9.55
C LYS A 21 3.69 11.70 10.62
N PHE A 22 3.43 10.44 10.25
CA PHE A 22 2.76 9.48 11.13
C PHE A 22 3.63 8.28 11.55
N GLY A 23 4.83 8.16 10.97
CA GLY A 23 5.79 7.13 11.29
C GLY A 23 5.24 5.71 11.10
N THR A 24 5.52 4.86 12.08
CA THR A 24 5.12 3.45 12.09
C THR A 24 3.60 3.25 12.17
N LYS A 25 2.85 4.23 12.70
CA LYS A 25 1.37 4.15 12.75
C LYS A 25 0.75 4.11 11.36
N PHE A 26 1.29 4.91 10.42
CA PHE A 26 0.85 4.86 9.03
C PHE A 26 1.18 3.51 8.39
N LEU A 27 2.41 3.02 8.59
CA LEU A 27 2.84 1.76 8.00
C LEU A 27 1.96 0.59 8.47
N LYS A 28 1.75 0.44 9.79
CA LYS A 28 0.92 -0.63 10.36
C LYS A 28 -0.56 -0.55 9.98
N ARG A 29 -1.05 0.64 9.59
CA ARG A 29 -2.43 0.82 9.15
C ARG A 29 -2.65 0.37 7.70
N VAL A 30 -1.62 0.45 6.86
CA VAL A 30 -1.75 0.26 5.41
C VAL A 30 -1.08 -1.01 4.92
N PHE A 31 0.06 -1.36 5.51
CA PHE A 31 0.89 -2.48 5.09
C PHE A 31 0.87 -3.56 6.16
N SER A 32 1.04 -4.78 5.72
CA SER A 32 1.22 -5.91 6.63
C SER A 32 2.61 -5.93 7.23
N GLU A 33 2.79 -6.72 8.29
CA GLU A 33 4.09 -6.90 8.94
C GLU A 33 5.15 -7.43 7.97
N LYS A 34 4.76 -8.36 7.08
CA LYS A 34 5.64 -8.93 6.04
C LYS A 34 6.12 -7.87 5.05
N GLU A 35 5.22 -7.00 4.57
CA GLU A 35 5.59 -5.92 3.64
C GLU A 35 6.52 -4.89 4.32
N ILE A 36 6.27 -4.59 5.60
CA ILE A 36 7.14 -3.71 6.39
C ILE A 36 8.52 -4.34 6.57
N GLU A 37 8.59 -5.65 6.82
CA GLU A 37 9.85 -6.37 6.92
C GLU A 37 10.60 -6.43 5.58
N ASP A 38 9.91 -6.73 4.49
CA ASP A 38 10.48 -6.73 3.14
C ASP A 38 11.08 -5.38 2.75
N SER A 39 10.49 -4.27 3.24
CA SER A 39 11.04 -2.94 3.02
C SER A 39 12.45 -2.75 3.60
N LYS A 40 12.85 -3.54 4.62
CA LYS A 40 14.19 -3.47 5.22
C LYS A 40 15.30 -3.94 4.30
N LYS A 41 14.96 -4.65 3.21
CA LYS A 41 15.92 -5.02 2.15
C LYS A 41 16.47 -3.81 1.40
N TYR A 42 15.77 -2.68 1.45
CA TYR A 42 16.23 -1.43 0.84
C TYR A 42 16.99 -0.59 1.87
N THR A 43 18.18 -0.15 1.51
CA THR A 43 19.10 0.55 2.42
C THR A 43 18.84 2.05 2.54
N ASN A 44 18.17 2.66 1.56
CA ASN A 44 17.84 4.09 1.58
C ASN A 44 16.33 4.33 1.68
N PHE A 45 15.99 5.47 2.31
CA PHE A 45 14.61 5.84 2.59
C PHE A 45 13.78 6.01 1.32
N ASP A 46 14.32 6.60 0.25
CA ASP A 46 13.56 6.82 -0.99
C ASP A 46 13.18 5.51 -1.69
N ALA A 47 14.04 4.50 -1.63
CA ALA A 47 13.73 3.17 -2.14
C ALA A 47 12.63 2.50 -1.32
N GLN A 48 12.65 2.64 0.01
CA GLN A 48 11.57 2.17 0.88
C GLN A 48 10.25 2.90 0.57
N VAL A 49 10.27 4.22 0.38
CA VAL A 49 9.10 5.01 -0.01
C VAL A 49 8.53 4.52 -1.35
N ARG A 50 9.37 4.29 -2.36
CA ARG A 50 8.94 3.74 -3.66
C ARG A 50 8.36 2.33 -3.52
N HIS A 51 8.94 1.50 -2.67
CA HIS A 51 8.41 0.17 -2.34
C HIS A 51 6.98 0.27 -1.78
N PHE A 52 6.75 1.14 -0.80
CA PHE A 52 5.44 1.36 -0.21
C PHE A 52 4.46 2.02 -1.18
N ALA A 53 4.89 2.96 -2.02
CA ALA A 53 4.03 3.63 -2.98
C ALA A 53 3.46 2.68 -4.04
N LYS A 54 4.28 1.75 -4.55
CA LYS A 54 3.82 0.71 -5.49
C LYS A 54 2.76 -0.19 -4.85
N ARG A 55 3.01 -0.66 -3.62
CA ARG A 55 2.06 -1.49 -2.87
C ARG A 55 0.77 -0.76 -2.55
N PHE A 56 0.85 0.53 -2.21
CA PHE A 56 -0.33 1.37 -2.01
C PHE A 56 -1.21 1.39 -3.25
N ALA A 57 -0.64 1.73 -4.41
CA ALA A 57 -1.37 1.77 -5.68
C ALA A 57 -1.99 0.42 -6.04
N ALA A 58 -1.24 -0.68 -5.83
CA ALA A 58 -1.74 -2.03 -6.09
C ALA A 58 -2.96 -2.37 -5.22
N LYS A 59 -2.91 -2.06 -3.93
CA LYS A 59 -4.03 -2.28 -2.99
C LYS A 59 -5.26 -1.47 -3.40
N GLU A 60 -5.09 -0.20 -3.77
CA GLU A 60 -6.21 0.65 -4.22
C GLU A 60 -6.81 0.13 -5.54
N ALA A 61 -5.96 -0.27 -6.50
CA ALA A 61 -6.40 -0.86 -7.76
C ALA A 61 -7.19 -2.16 -7.54
N TYR A 62 -6.71 -3.06 -6.67
CA TYR A 62 -7.41 -4.31 -6.36
C TYR A 62 -8.78 -4.07 -5.75
N VAL A 63 -8.88 -3.18 -4.77
CA VAL A 63 -10.16 -2.89 -4.11
C VAL A 63 -11.17 -2.26 -5.08
N LYS A 64 -10.71 -1.46 -6.04
CA LYS A 64 -11.54 -0.96 -7.14
C LYS A 64 -12.03 -2.10 -8.05
N ALA A 65 -11.16 -3.05 -8.38
CA ALA A 65 -11.52 -4.20 -9.22
C ALA A 65 -12.56 -5.12 -8.57
N VAL A 66 -12.48 -5.30 -7.25
CA VAL A 66 -13.43 -6.13 -6.48
C VAL A 66 -14.74 -5.38 -6.18
N GLY A 67 -14.77 -4.05 -6.32
CA GLY A 67 -15.98 -3.24 -6.20
C GLY A 67 -16.48 -3.00 -4.77
N THR A 68 -15.73 -3.41 -3.74
CA THR A 68 -16.17 -3.31 -2.33
C THR A 68 -15.77 -1.99 -1.66
N GLY A 69 -14.80 -1.25 -2.22
CA GLY A 69 -14.16 -0.13 -1.53
C GLY A 69 -13.37 -0.56 -0.28
N PHE A 70 -12.73 0.42 0.38
CA PHE A 70 -12.06 0.20 1.68
C PHE A 70 -13.09 0.41 2.81
N GLY A 71 -13.23 -0.56 3.72
CA GLY A 71 -14.29 -0.52 4.73
C GLY A 71 -14.31 -1.73 5.66
N LYS A 72 -15.50 -2.13 6.13
CA LYS A 72 -15.66 -3.31 7.02
C LYS A 72 -15.24 -4.63 6.37
N SER A 73 -15.30 -4.72 5.04
CA SER A 73 -15.12 -5.97 4.30
C SER A 73 -13.67 -6.27 3.93
N ILE A 74 -12.85 -5.25 3.61
CA ILE A 74 -11.42 -5.42 3.25
C ILE A 74 -10.62 -4.26 3.85
N LYS A 75 -9.57 -4.59 4.62
CA LYS A 75 -8.59 -3.63 5.12
C LYS A 75 -7.31 -3.70 4.30
N MET A 76 -6.59 -2.58 4.21
CA MET A 76 -5.34 -2.53 3.44
C MET A 76 -4.28 -3.56 3.90
N PRO A 77 -4.02 -3.80 5.20
CA PRO A 77 -3.02 -4.78 5.63
C PRO A 77 -3.38 -6.23 5.26
N ASP A 78 -4.65 -6.53 5.02
CA ASP A 78 -5.12 -7.88 4.68
C ASP A 78 -4.83 -8.26 3.22
N ILE A 79 -4.50 -7.28 2.38
CA ILE A 79 -4.13 -7.49 0.98
C ILE A 79 -2.60 -7.62 0.92
N TYR A 80 -2.09 -8.79 0.55
CA TYR A 80 -0.65 -9.05 0.50
C TYR A 80 -0.17 -9.18 -0.95
N TYR A 81 0.97 -8.56 -1.24
CA TYR A 81 1.70 -8.75 -2.49
C TYR A 81 3.11 -9.27 -2.18
N CYS A 82 3.46 -10.41 -2.78
CA CYS A 82 4.83 -10.94 -2.79
C CYS A 82 5.76 -9.97 -3.54
#